data_AF-A0A0J7KBU7-F1
#
_entry.id   AF-A0A0J7KBU7-F1
#
_cell.length_a   1.000
_cell.length_b   1.000
_cell.length_c   1.000
_cell.angle_alpha   90.00
_cell.angle_beta   90.00
_cell.angle_gamma   90.00
#
_symmetry.space_group_name_H-M   'P 1'
#
loop_
_entity.id
_entity.type
_entity.pdbx_description
1 polymer ?
#
loop_
_entity_poly.entity_id
_entity_poly.type
_entity_poly.pdbx_seq_one_letter_code
_entity_poly.pdbx_strand_id
1 'polypeptide(L)'
;MRISHIQGRLEQQQSLSILIARSLENFTKIPTNDLTFRVINARLTSLKDNWDKFSIVHDAIMISINQLSATDQKLIRSHAYFTDNIYSVTYEHYLECLDRMNLHLDAEEQLKEGSSLTQSLSQSTTNQ
;
A
#
# COMPACT_ATOMS: atom_id res chain seq x y z
N MET A 1 -21.77 21.97 -7.75
CA MET A 1 -21.38 20.58 -7.38
C MET A 1 -22.49 20.02 -6.49
N ARG A 2 -22.95 18.77 -6.69
CA ARG A 2 -24.02 18.17 -5.86
C ARG A 2 -23.43 17.25 -4.81
N ILE A 3 -24.01 17.24 -3.60
CA ILE A 3 -23.62 16.38 -2.47
C ILE A 3 -23.52 14.91 -2.85
N SER A 4 -24.39 14.44 -3.76
CA SER A 4 -24.37 13.07 -4.27
C SER A 4 -23.04 12.65 -4.93
N HIS A 5 -22.33 13.58 -5.58
CA HIS A 5 -21.02 13.28 -6.17
C HIS A 5 -19.95 13.07 -5.10
N ILE A 6 -20.07 13.73 -3.94
CA ILE A 6 -19.15 13.58 -2.82
C ILE A 6 -19.43 12.25 -2.11
N GLN A 7 -20.69 11.87 -1.96
CA GLN A 7 -21.08 10.57 -1.40
C GLN A 7 -20.50 9.40 -2.20
N GLY A 8 -20.62 9.41 -3.54
CA GLY A 8 -20.02 8.36 -4.37
C GLY A 8 -18.49 8.29 -4.25
N ARG A 9 -17.82 9.43 -4.05
CA ARG A 9 -16.37 9.44 -3.78
C ARG A 9 -16.02 8.92 -2.39
N LEU A 10 -16.87 9.13 -1.39
CA LEU A 10 -16.69 8.59 -0.05
C LEU A 10 -16.85 7.06 -0.01
N GLU A 11 -17.79 6.51 -0.79
CA GLU A 11 -17.91 5.05 -0.98
C GLU A 11 -16.67 4.46 -1.67
N GLN A 12 -16.15 5.16 -2.68
CA GLN A 12 -14.89 4.80 -3.33
C GLN A 12 -13.71 4.81 -2.35
N GLN A 13 -13.62 5.83 -1.48
CA GLN A 13 -12.61 5.91 -0.42
C GLN A 13 -12.68 4.70 0.52
N GLN A 14 -13.89 4.32 0.95
CA GLN A 14 -14.06 3.18 1.84
C GLN A 14 -13.64 1.86 1.19
N SER A 15 -13.91 1.70 -0.10
CA SER A 15 -13.46 0.51 -0.85
C SER A 15 -11.94 0.45 -0.95
N LEU A 16 -11.29 1.59 -1.22
CA LEU A 16 -9.84 1.68 -1.32
C LEU A 16 -9.15 1.51 0.04
N SER A 17 -9.70 2.05 1.13
CA SER A 17 -9.13 1.86 2.47
C SER A 17 -9.14 0.39 2.88
N ILE A 18 -10.21 -0.34 2.57
CA ILE A 18 -10.29 -1.79 2.82
C ILE A 18 -9.24 -2.55 2.01
N LEU A 19 -9.00 -2.17 0.75
CA LEU A 19 -7.98 -2.80 -0.09
C LEU A 19 -6.56 -2.58 0.46
N ILE A 20 -6.26 -1.38 0.94
CA ILE A 20 -4.97 -1.02 1.56
C ILE A 20 -4.81 -1.76 2.89
N ALA A 21 -5.80 -1.73 3.78
CA ALA A 21 -5.73 -2.42 5.06
C ALA A 21 -5.53 -3.94 4.90
N ARG A 22 -6.12 -4.53 3.85
CA ARG A 22 -5.98 -5.97 3.55
C ARG A 22 -4.72 -6.32 2.78
N SER A 23 -3.93 -5.36 2.29
CA SER A 23 -2.77 -5.69 1.44
C SER A 23 -1.74 -6.54 2.18
N LEU A 24 -1.52 -6.23 3.45
CA LEU A 24 -0.57 -6.96 4.27
C LEU A 24 -1.09 -8.31 4.73
N GLU A 25 -2.36 -8.40 5.12
CA GLU A 25 -3.01 -9.69 5.41
C GLU A 25 -2.89 -10.63 4.20
N ASN A 26 -3.17 -10.13 3.00
CA ASN A 26 -3.06 -10.90 1.77
C ASN A 26 -1.61 -11.26 1.41
N PHE A 27 -0.65 -10.41 1.75
CA PHE A 27 0.77 -10.67 1.57
C PHE A 27 1.28 -11.78 2.50
N THR A 28 0.91 -11.73 3.78
CA THR A 28 1.33 -12.74 4.78
C THR A 28 0.78 -14.14 4.51
N LYS A 29 -0.28 -14.26 3.70
CA LYS A 29 -0.83 -15.55 3.25
C LYS A 29 0.00 -16.23 2.16
N ILE A 30 0.94 -15.52 1.54
CA ILE A 30 1.82 -16.10 0.52
C ILE A 30 2.89 -16.95 1.25
N PRO A 31 3.05 -18.24 0.90
CA PRO A 31 4.11 -19.06 1.48
C PRO A 31 5.49 -18.44 1.26
N THR A 32 6.37 -18.55 2.24
CA THR A 32 7.74 -17.98 2.15
C THR A 32 8.52 -18.49 0.95
N ASN A 33 8.29 -19.74 0.53
CA ASN A 33 8.94 -20.33 -0.64
C ASN A 33 8.49 -19.68 -1.97
N ASP A 34 7.32 -19.03 -1.98
CA ASP A 34 6.75 -18.36 -3.16
C ASP A 34 7.00 -16.84 -3.14
N LEU A 35 7.52 -16.30 -2.02
CA LEU A 35 7.88 -14.89 -1.85
C LEU A 35 9.19 -14.56 -2.58
N THR A 36 9.13 -14.56 -3.91
CA THR A 36 10.25 -14.11 -4.75
C THR A 36 10.31 -12.58 -4.81
N PHE A 37 11.50 -12.04 -5.10
CA PHE A 37 11.71 -10.61 -5.38
C PHE A 37 10.67 -10.02 -6.35
N ARG A 38 10.29 -10.77 -7.39
CA ARG A 38 9.28 -10.35 -8.37
C ARG A 38 7.89 -10.21 -7.74
N VAL A 39 7.50 -11.17 -6.91
CA VAL A 39 6.20 -11.16 -6.23
C VAL A 39 6.13 -10.01 -5.24
N ILE A 40 7.18 -9.80 -4.44
CA ILE A 40 7.25 -8.72 -3.46
C ILE A 40 7.13 -7.36 -4.16
N ASN A 41 7.90 -7.12 -5.24
CA ASN A 41 7.79 -5.89 -6.02
C ASN A 41 6.41 -5.69 -6.64
N ALA A 42 5.78 -6.73 -7.19
CA ALA A 42 4.43 -6.61 -7.74
C ALA A 42 3.41 -6.20 -6.66
N ARG A 43 3.56 -6.69 -5.43
CA ARG A 43 2.70 -6.32 -4.29
C ARG A 43 2.96 -4.89 -3.84
N LEU A 44 4.23 -4.46 -3.78
CA LEU A 44 4.61 -3.08 -3.49
C LEU A 44 4.05 -2.10 -4.52
N THR A 45 4.19 -2.40 -5.82
CA THR A 45 3.61 -1.57 -6.89
C THR A 45 2.10 -1.46 -6.75
N SER A 46 1.41 -2.59 -6.56
CA SER A 46 -0.04 -2.57 -6.37
C SER A 46 -0.49 -1.79 -5.13
N LEU A 47 0.28 -1.85 -4.04
CA LEU A 47 0.00 -1.09 -2.82
C LEU A 47 0.14 0.42 -3.07
N LYS A 48 1.24 0.83 -3.71
CA LYS A 48 1.50 2.23 -4.09
C LYS A 48 0.41 2.76 -5.02
N ASP A 49 0.04 2.01 -6.07
CA ASP A 49 -1.03 2.39 -6.99
C ASP A 49 -2.38 2.59 -6.29
N ASN A 50 -2.69 1.76 -5.30
CA ASN A 50 -3.92 1.88 -4.51
C ASN A 50 -3.87 3.11 -3.59
N TRP A 51 -2.74 3.37 -2.95
CA TRP A 51 -2.51 4.55 -2.13
C TRP A 51 -2.59 5.85 -2.94
N ASP A 52 -2.00 5.88 -4.13
CA ASP A 52 -2.04 7.06 -5.01
C ASP A 52 -3.47 7.37 -5.44
N LYS A 53 -4.24 6.34 -5.84
CA LYS A 53 -5.68 6.49 -6.13
C LYS A 53 -6.45 6.98 -4.92
N PHE A 54 -6.18 6.46 -3.74
CA PHE A 54 -6.81 6.88 -2.49
C PHE A 54 -6.52 8.35 -2.20
N SER A 55 -5.27 8.78 -2.31
CA SER A 55 -4.85 10.17 -2.09
C SER A 55 -5.51 11.13 -3.08
N ILE A 56 -5.49 10.81 -4.37
CA ILE A 56 -6.11 11.65 -5.42
C ILE A 56 -7.62 11.81 -5.17
N VAL A 57 -8.31 10.74 -4.78
CA VAL A 57 -9.75 10.82 -4.50
C VAL A 57 -10.02 11.62 -3.23
N HIS A 58 -9.17 11.51 -2.20
CA HIS A 58 -9.27 12.34 -0.99
C HIS A 58 -9.14 13.82 -1.33
N ASP A 59 -8.12 14.20 -2.10
CA ASP A 59 -7.91 15.58 -2.53
C ASP A 59 -9.10 16.10 -3.33
N ALA A 60 -9.64 15.30 -4.24
CA ALA A 60 -10.83 15.65 -4.99
C ALA A 60 -12.06 15.86 -4.08
N ILE A 61 -12.22 15.07 -3.01
CA ILE A 61 -13.26 15.27 -2.00
C ILE A 61 -13.05 16.61 -1.28
N MET A 62 -11.82 16.90 -0.82
CA MET A 62 -11.51 18.14 -0.12
C MET A 62 -11.76 19.38 -0.98
N ILE A 63 -11.35 19.34 -2.26
CA ILE A 63 -11.67 20.39 -3.24
C ILE A 63 -13.19 20.52 -3.40
N SER A 64 -13.91 19.41 -3.47
CA SER A 64 -15.37 19.41 -3.62
C SER A 64 -16.08 20.04 -2.44
N ILE A 65 -15.65 19.72 -1.21
CA ILE A 65 -16.21 20.27 0.03
C ILE A 65 -16.03 21.79 0.09
N ASN A 66 -14.87 22.29 -0.33
CA ASN A 66 -14.58 23.73 -0.31
C ASN A 66 -15.49 24.54 -1.25
N GLN A 67 -16.14 23.89 -2.23
CA GLN A 67 -17.09 24.53 -3.15
C GLN A 67 -18.54 24.48 -2.65
N LEU A 68 -18.80 23.85 -1.49
CA LEU A 68 -20.14 23.74 -0.93
C LEU A 68 -20.49 24.90 0.00
N SER A 69 -21.80 25.07 0.25
CA SER A 69 -22.30 25.97 1.30
C SER A 69 -21.82 25.54 2.69
N ALA A 70 -21.76 26.47 3.64
CA ALA A 70 -21.34 26.17 5.02
C ALA A 70 -22.20 25.08 5.69
N THR A 71 -23.49 25.02 5.36
CA THR A 71 -24.41 23.99 5.86
C THR A 71 -24.04 22.61 5.32
N ASP A 72 -23.82 22.51 4.01
CA ASP A 72 -23.47 21.24 3.36
C ASP A 72 -22.07 20.76 3.77
N GLN A 73 -21.13 21.68 3.98
CA GLN A 73 -19.81 21.34 4.51
C GLN A 73 -19.91 20.68 5.89
N LYS A 74 -20.76 21.20 6.79
CA LYS A 74 -20.98 20.58 8.10
C LYS A 74 -21.58 19.19 7.97
N LEU A 75 -22.54 19.01 7.07
CA LEU A 75 -23.16 17.71 6.81
C LEU A 75 -22.17 16.67 6.29
N ILE A 76 -21.27 17.07 5.37
CA ILE A 76 -20.24 16.15 4.87
C ILE A 76 -19.19 15.86 5.95
N ARG A 77 -18.77 16.85 6.73
CA ARG A 77 -17.79 16.65 7.80
C ARG A 77 -18.30 15.78 8.96
N SER A 78 -19.60 15.60 9.12
CA SER A 78 -20.17 14.62 10.05
C SER A 78 -20.18 13.18 9.52
N HIS A 79 -19.70 12.94 8.30
CA HIS A 79 -19.60 11.59 7.75
C HIS A 79 -18.47 10.80 8.44
N ALA A 80 -18.70 9.49 8.62
CA ALA A 80 -17.78 8.54 9.28
C ALA A 80 -16.32 8.65 8.78
N TYR A 81 -16.15 8.85 7.46
CA TYR A 81 -14.84 9.08 6.85
C TYR A 81 -13.98 10.14 7.57
N PHE A 82 -14.60 11.25 7.98
CA PHE A 82 -13.91 12.35 8.66
C PHE A 82 -13.88 12.16 10.18
N THR A 83 -14.99 11.72 10.78
CA THR A 83 -15.08 11.54 12.23
C THR A 83 -14.17 10.43 12.73
N ASP A 84 -14.04 9.36 11.94
CA ASP A 84 -13.23 8.18 12.28
C ASP A 84 -11.81 8.30 11.71
N ASN A 85 -11.47 9.46 11.16
CA ASN A 85 -10.16 9.79 10.62
C ASN A 85 -9.63 8.73 9.64
N ILE A 86 -10.51 8.22 8.76
CA ILE A 86 -10.22 7.10 7.87
C ILE A 86 -9.01 7.36 6.98
N TYR A 87 -8.79 8.61 6.55
CA TYR A 87 -7.59 8.98 5.80
C TYR A 87 -6.31 8.66 6.56
N SER A 88 -6.19 9.14 7.80
CA SER A 88 -5.00 8.95 8.63
C SER A 88 -4.80 7.48 8.99
N VAL A 89 -5.88 6.78 9.38
CA VAL A 89 -5.82 5.34 9.68
C VAL A 89 -5.37 4.53 8.46
N THR A 90 -5.86 4.88 7.27
CA THR A 90 -5.47 4.20 6.03
C THR A 90 -4.01 4.50 5.67
N TYR A 91 -3.54 5.72 5.95
CA TYR A 91 -2.15 6.10 5.75
C TYR A 91 -1.20 5.31 6.66
N GLU A 92 -1.55 5.16 7.94
CA GLU A 92 -0.78 4.34 8.87
C GLU A 92 -0.69 2.88 8.41
N HIS A 93 -1.80 2.28 7.99
CA HIS A 93 -1.79 0.94 7.40
C HIS A 93 -0.93 0.88 6.15
N TYR A 94 -0.99 1.88 5.26
CA TYR A 94 -0.15 1.94 4.07
C TYR A 94 1.34 1.93 4.43
N LEU A 95 1.76 2.74 5.40
CA LEU A 95 3.15 2.78 5.87
C LEU A 95 3.58 1.44 6.49
N GLU A 96 2.75 0.84 7.34
CA GLU A 96 3.03 -0.48 7.93
C GLU A 96 3.19 -1.56 6.85
N CYS A 97 2.31 -1.56 5.85
CA CYS A 97 2.38 -2.50 4.73
C CYS A 97 3.65 -2.29 3.91
N LEU A 98 4.00 -1.03 3.63
CA LEU A 98 5.17 -0.65 2.86
C LEU A 98 6.45 -1.11 3.56
N ASP A 99 6.59 -0.80 4.85
CA ASP A 99 7.75 -1.17 5.66
C ASP A 99 7.91 -2.69 5.73
N ARG A 100 6.83 -3.43 6.03
CA ARG A 100 6.91 -4.90 6.09
C ARG A 100 7.29 -5.52 4.74
N MET A 101 6.71 -5.07 3.64
CA MET A 101 7.07 -5.62 2.32
C MET A 101 8.51 -5.29 1.92
N ASN A 102 9.02 -4.10 2.25
CA ASN A 102 10.42 -3.74 2.01
C ASN A 102 11.39 -4.60 2.84
N LEU A 103 11.07 -4.90 4.11
CA LEU A 103 11.89 -5.80 4.93
C LEU A 103 12.04 -7.19 4.29
N HIS A 104 10.98 -7.71 3.67
CA HIS A 104 11.06 -8.97 2.91
C HIS A 104 11.88 -8.84 1.63
N LEU A 105 11.83 -7.67 0.97
CA LEU A 105 12.60 -7.41 -0.23
C LEU A 105 14.11 -7.40 0.07
N ASP A 106 14.51 -6.70 1.14
CA ASP A 106 15.90 -6.60 1.57
C ASP A 106 16.45 -7.98 1.98
N ALA A 107 15.66 -8.80 2.67
CA ALA A 107 16.04 -10.17 3.03
C ALA A 107 16.27 -11.06 1.80
N GLU A 108 15.43 -10.93 0.77
CA GLU A 108 15.54 -11.68 -0.48
C GLU A 108 16.75 -11.24 -1.33
N GLU A 109 17.11 -9.95 -1.30
CA GLU A 109 18.34 -9.45 -1.94
C GLU A 109 19.60 -10.02 -1.27
N GLN A 110 19.65 -10.02 0.06
CA GLN A 110 20.78 -10.57 0.83
C GLN A 110 20.98 -12.08 0.60
N LEU A 111 19.91 -12.86 0.42
CA LEU A 111 20.00 -14.28 0.09
C LEU A 111 20.67 -14.53 -1.27
N LYS A 112 20.43 -13.67 -2.26
CA LYS A 112 21.05 -13.78 -3.58
C LYS A 112 22.55 -13.43 -3.55
N GLU A 113 22.93 -12.43 -2.76
CA GLU A 113 24.34 -12.04 -2.61
C GLU A 113 25.14 -13.09 -1.83
N GLY A 114 24.56 -13.65 -0.76
CA GLY A 114 25.18 -14.71 0.04
C GLY A 114 25.38 -16.02 -0.73
N SER A 115 24.46 -16.38 -1.63
CA SER A 115 24.58 -17.59 -2.45
C SER A 115 25.66 -17.49 -3.54
N SER A 116 26.05 -16.28 -3.94
CA SER A 116 27.03 -16.06 -5.02
C SER A 116 28.49 -16.24 -4.53
N LEU A 117 28.74 -16.11 -3.23
CA LEU A 117 30.09 -16.15 -2.65
C LEU A 117 30.63 -17.57 -2.38
N THR A 118 29.80 -18.60 -2.36
CA THR A 118 30.24 -19.97 -2.08
C THR A 118 30.69 -20.78 -3.29
N GLN A 119 30.56 -20.27 -4.52
CA GLN A 119 30.83 -21.07 -5.73
C GLN A 119 32.22 -20.89 -6.35
N SER A 120 33.09 -20.04 -5.78
CA SER A 120 34.39 -19.68 -6.39
C SER A 120 35.63 -20.21 -5.66
N LEU A 121 35.53 -21.31 -4.89
CA LEU A 121 36.70 -21.91 -4.22
C LEU A 121 36.74 -23.43 -4.36
N SER A 122 36.70 -23.94 -5.59
CA SER A 122 36.94 -25.37 -5.86
C SER A 122 37.42 -25.58 -7.29
N GLN A 123 38.62 -25.11 -7.63
CA GLN A 123 39.40 -25.65 -8.76
C GLN A 123 40.83 -25.10 -8.74
N SER A 124 41.66 -25.69 -7.88
CA SER A 124 43.12 -25.60 -7.99
C SER A 124 43.72 -26.78 -7.26
N THR A 125 43.78 -27.93 -7.93
CA THR A 125 44.73 -29.00 -7.65
C THR A 125 44.70 -30.00 -8.81
N THR A 126 45.87 -30.58 -9.10
CA THR A 126 46.12 -31.71 -10.02
C THR A 126 46.45 -31.29 -11.46
N ASN A 127 47.61 -31.59 -12.06
CA ASN A 127 48.82 -32.36 -11.71
C ASN A 127 49.96 -31.95 -12.70
N GLN A 128 51.21 -31.90 -12.23
CA GLN A 128 52.38 -32.69 -12.68
C GLN A 128 52.63 -32.80 -14.18
#